data_AF-A0A973BT28-F1
#
_entry.id   AF-A0A973BT28-F1
#
_cell.length_a   1.000
_cell.length_b   1.000
_cell.length_c   1.000
_cell.angle_alpha   90.00
_cell.angle_beta   90.00
_cell.angle_gamma   90.00
#
_symmetry.space_group_name_H-M   'P 1'
#
loop_
_entity.id
_entity.type
_entity.pdbx_description
1 polymer ?
#
loop_
_entity_poly.entity_id
_entity_poly.type
_entity_poly.pdbx_seq_one_letter_code
_entity_poly.pdbx_strand_id
1 'polypeptide(L)'
;MDSLKRKFFSWHITTSLIVVAFIALYCQFIWFPAPFLQVDGTWFALLIIAAVDITLGPLLTLLLVSSKKSARDLVVDMSVIVVIQISALGYGLSQIEQERTWAIVHLDGVFNLVAKKEIAKLQLIAKQELPQYQGIYYAMVVNSDL
;
A
#
# COMPACT_ATOMS: atom_id res chain seq x y z
N MET A 1 14.68 17.79 25.35
CA MET A 1 13.93 18.04 24.11
C MET A 1 12.97 19.20 24.34
N ASP A 2 12.96 20.18 23.44
CA ASP A 2 12.06 21.32 23.47
C ASP A 2 10.59 20.86 23.58
N SER A 3 9.80 21.55 24.41
CA SER A 3 8.37 21.26 24.61
C SER A 3 7.57 21.29 23.31
N LEU A 4 7.94 22.20 22.39
CA LEU A 4 7.31 22.32 21.07
C LEU A 4 7.59 21.08 20.20
N LYS A 5 8.84 20.62 20.15
CA LYS A 5 9.24 19.42 19.39
C LYS A 5 8.49 18.19 19.87
N ARG A 6 8.40 17.98 21.19
CA ARG A 6 7.63 16.86 21.77
C ARG A 6 6.17 16.90 21.35
N LYS A 7 5.54 18.08 21.43
CA LYS A 7 4.14 18.25 21.03
C LYS A 7 3.96 17.87 19.56
N PHE A 8 4.71 18.47 18.64
CA PHE A 8 4.61 18.19 17.21
C PHE A 8 4.89 16.71 16.90
N PHE A 9 5.92 16.12 17.49
CA PHE A 9 6.22 14.70 17.34
C PHE A 9 5.06 13.81 17.79
N SER A 10 4.48 14.06 18.97
CA SER A 10 3.35 13.28 19.50
C SER A 10 2.12 13.40 18.60
N TRP A 11 1.79 14.60 18.13
CA TRP A 11 0.68 14.79 17.18
C TRP A 11 0.92 14.07 15.85
N HIS A 12 2.15 14.13 15.34
CA HIS A 12 2.52 13.50 14.08
C HIS A 12 2.43 11.98 14.17
N ILE A 13 3.09 11.37 15.18
CA ILE A 13 3.11 9.91 15.32
C ILE A 13 1.71 9.34 15.56
N THR A 14 0.88 10.01 16.37
CA THR A 14 -0.51 9.58 16.57
C THR A 14 -1.32 9.67 15.27
N THR A 15 -1.14 10.73 14.49
CA THR A 15 -1.83 10.88 13.20
C THR A 15 -1.36 9.81 12.19
N SER A 16 -0.04 9.57 12.08
CA SER A 16 0.51 8.50 11.24
C SER A 16 -0.06 7.14 11.61
N LEU A 17 -0.15 6.82 12.91
CA LEU A 17 -0.71 5.55 13.38
C LEU A 17 -2.19 5.39 12.98
N ILE A 18 -2.99 6.45 13.10
CA ILE A 18 -4.40 6.43 12.69
C ILE A 18 -4.52 6.19 11.18
N VAL A 19 -3.73 6.89 10.37
CA VAL A 19 -3.72 6.74 8.90
C VAL A 19 -3.32 5.32 8.50
N VAL A 20 -2.22 4.80 9.06
CA VAL A 20 -1.75 3.43 8.79
C VAL A 20 -2.79 2.39 9.21
N ALA A 21 -3.39 2.53 10.39
CA ALA A 21 -4.42 1.61 10.87
C ALA A 21 -5.66 1.64 9.96
N PHE A 22 -6.12 2.84 9.56
CA PHE A 22 -7.24 2.98 8.65
C PHE A 22 -6.97 2.30 7.30
N ILE A 23 -5.79 2.51 6.72
CA ILE A 23 -5.40 1.90 5.45
C ILE A 23 -5.30 0.38 5.58
N ALA A 24 -4.68 -0.13 6.65
CA ALA A 24 -4.58 -1.57 6.87
C ALA A 24 -5.96 -2.24 6.98
N LEU A 25 -6.89 -1.63 7.73
CA LEU A 25 -8.27 -2.12 7.86
C LEU A 25 -9.03 -2.03 6.53
N TYR A 26 -8.88 -0.92 5.80
CA TYR A 26 -9.49 -0.75 4.49
C TYR A 26 -8.98 -1.80 3.50
N CYS A 27 -7.67 -2.06 3.49
CA CYS A 27 -7.08 -3.12 2.67
C CYS A 27 -7.61 -4.51 3.05
N GLN A 28 -7.64 -4.85 4.34
CA GLN A 28 -8.07 -6.15 4.84
C GLN A 28 -9.54 -6.47 4.58
N PHE A 29 -10.43 -5.48 4.69
CA PHE A 29 -11.88 -5.73 4.71
C PHE A 29 -12.63 -5.25 3.48
N ILE A 30 -12.04 -4.35 2.69
CA ILE A 30 -12.74 -3.69 1.57
C ILE A 30 -11.94 -3.80 0.27
N TRP A 31 -10.65 -3.49 0.29
CA TRP A 31 -9.86 -3.39 -0.93
C TRP A 31 -9.45 -4.77 -1.49
N PHE A 32 -9.04 -5.70 -0.62
CA PHE A 32 -8.62 -7.04 -1.01
C PHE A 32 -9.73 -8.05 -0.74
N PRO A 33 -10.17 -8.84 -1.74
CA PRO A 33 -11.03 -9.98 -1.48
C PRO A 33 -10.30 -10.94 -0.54
N ALA A 34 -10.95 -11.39 0.53
CA ALA A 34 -10.35 -12.40 1.41
C ALA A 34 -10.20 -13.72 0.65
N PRO A 35 -9.08 -14.46 0.78
CA PRO A 35 -7.95 -14.25 1.69
C PRO A 35 -6.71 -13.60 1.02
N PHE A 36 -6.87 -12.88 -0.10
CA PHE A 36 -5.77 -12.59 -1.01
C PHE A 36 -4.66 -11.73 -0.43
N LEU A 37 -4.98 -10.76 0.44
CA LEU A 37 -3.98 -9.92 1.10
C LEU A 37 -2.86 -10.74 1.79
N GLN A 38 -3.22 -11.91 2.34
CA GLN A 38 -2.28 -12.82 2.99
C GLN A 38 -1.55 -13.71 1.98
N VAL A 39 -2.28 -14.33 1.05
CA VAL A 39 -1.71 -15.34 0.14
C VAL A 39 -0.90 -14.76 -1.02
N ASP A 40 -1.19 -13.54 -1.47
CA ASP A 40 -0.39 -12.85 -2.49
C ASP A 40 0.81 -12.08 -1.91
N GLY A 41 0.95 -12.06 -0.58
CA GLY A 41 2.08 -11.45 0.12
C GLY A 41 2.04 -9.92 0.18
N THR A 42 0.99 -9.27 -0.33
CA THR A 42 0.88 -7.80 -0.34
C THR A 42 0.82 -7.17 1.05
N TRP A 43 0.49 -7.93 2.10
CA TRP A 43 0.61 -7.49 3.48
C TRP A 43 2.04 -7.05 3.86
N PHE A 44 3.09 -7.63 3.28
CA PHE A 44 4.47 -7.18 3.50
C PHE A 44 4.70 -5.77 2.94
N ALA A 45 4.13 -5.46 1.78
CA ALA A 45 4.21 -4.12 1.21
C ALA A 45 3.45 -3.10 2.08
N LEU A 46 2.31 -3.47 2.66
CA LEU A 46 1.62 -2.64 3.65
C LEU A 46 2.50 -2.35 4.87
N LEU A 47 3.25 -3.34 5.36
CA LEU A 47 4.19 -3.13 6.47
C LEU A 47 5.31 -2.16 6.12
N ILE A 48 5.84 -2.20 4.91
CA ILE A 48 6.89 -1.26 4.46
C ILE A 48 6.35 0.18 4.47
N ILE A 49 5.15 0.39 3.91
CA ILE A 49 4.49 1.70 3.92
C ILE A 49 4.25 2.18 5.35
N ALA A 50 3.72 1.29 6.20
CA ALA A 50 3.49 1.58 7.61
C ALA A 50 4.78 1.99 8.32
N ALA A 51 5.86 1.25 8.13
CA ALA A 51 7.16 1.53 8.72
C ALA A 51 7.68 2.91 8.30
N VAL A 52 7.58 3.24 7.02
CA VAL A 52 7.97 4.56 6.49
C VAL A 52 7.19 5.68 7.19
N ASP A 53 5.87 5.56 7.30
CA ASP A 53 5.02 6.63 7.83
C ASP A 53 5.11 6.83 9.34
N ILE A 54 5.33 5.76 10.10
CA ILE A 54 5.46 5.83 11.57
C ILE A 54 6.88 6.18 12.02
N THR A 55 7.90 6.01 11.16
CA THR A 55 9.29 6.29 11.52
C THR A 55 9.82 7.56 10.86
N LEU A 56 9.81 7.65 9.52
CA LEU A 56 10.50 8.71 8.80
C LEU A 56 9.83 10.06 9.00
N GLY A 57 8.50 10.15 8.93
CA GLY A 57 7.77 11.41 9.15
C GLY A 57 7.98 12.00 10.54
N PRO A 58 7.72 11.24 11.62
CA PRO A 58 7.98 11.70 12.98
C PRO A 58 9.46 12.04 13.23
N LEU A 59 10.41 11.30 12.63
CA LEU A 59 11.83 11.62 12.73
C LEU A 59 12.16 12.96 12.05
N LEU A 60 11.67 13.19 10.83
CA LEU A 60 11.84 14.46 10.13
C LEU A 60 11.23 15.63 10.92
N THR A 61 10.08 15.40 11.58
CA THR A 61 9.45 16.38 12.46
C THR A 61 10.35 16.77 13.63
N LEU A 62 11.02 15.81 14.27
CA LEU A 62 11.98 16.08 15.35
C LEU A 62 13.19 16.88 14.88
N LEU A 63 13.67 16.59 13.67
CA LEU A 63 14.81 17.27 13.06
C LEU A 63 14.48 18.71 12.69
N LEU A 64 13.32 18.95 12.06
CA LEU A 64 12.99 20.24 11.45
C LEU A 64 12.31 21.22 12.43
N VAL A 65 11.49 20.75 13.37
CA VAL A 65 10.82 21.62 14.34
C VAL A 65 11.83 22.21 15.32
N SER A 66 11.75 23.52 15.57
CA SER A 66 12.60 24.25 16.51
C SER A 66 11.87 25.48 17.05
N SER A 67 11.92 25.73 18.36
CA SER A 67 11.41 26.97 18.98
C SER A 67 12.10 28.25 18.51
N LYS A 68 13.25 28.15 17.86
CA LYS A 68 13.99 29.30 17.31
C LYS A 68 13.49 29.76 15.95
N LYS A 69 12.64 28.96 15.29
CA LYS A 69 12.08 29.27 13.96
C LYS A 69 10.81 30.10 14.09
N SER A 70 10.52 30.93 13.08
CA SER A 70 9.25 31.63 13.02
C SER A 70 8.10 30.63 12.79
N ALA A 71 6.88 31.02 13.13
CA ALA A 71 5.71 30.17 12.87
C ALA A 71 5.55 29.85 11.38
N ARG A 72 5.91 30.78 10.48
CA ARG A 72 5.84 30.57 9.03
C ARG A 72 6.82 29.49 8.56
N ASP A 73 8.05 29.52 9.07
CA ASP A 73 9.07 28.52 8.69
C ASP A 73 8.65 27.12 9.15
N LEU A 74 8.10 27.01 10.36
CA LEU A 74 7.56 25.75 10.88
C LEU A 74 6.41 25.22 10.02
N VAL A 75 5.50 26.09 9.56
CA VAL A 75 4.40 25.68 8.67
C VAL A 75 4.95 25.17 7.33
N VAL A 76 5.94 25.84 6.75
CA VAL A 76 6.57 25.40 5.49
C VAL A 76 7.26 24.05 5.67
N ASP A 77 8.08 23.88 6.71
CA ASP A 77 8.77 22.62 7.01
C ASP A 77 7.77 21.46 7.17
N MET A 78 6.73 21.66 7.98
CA MET A 78 5.71 20.63 8.21
C MET A 78 4.91 20.32 6.93
N SER A 79 4.59 21.33 6.13
CA SER A 79 3.88 21.12 4.86
C SER A 79 4.70 20.28 3.88
N VAL A 80 6.01 20.52 3.79
CA VAL A 80 6.91 19.73 2.95
C VAL A 80 6.97 18.28 3.42
N ILE A 81 7.11 18.04 4.74
CA ILE A 81 7.09 16.67 5.30
C ILE A 81 5.79 15.97 4.92
N VAL A 82 4.64 16.61 5.13
CA VAL A 82 3.32 16.03 4.86
C VAL A 82 3.14 15.72 3.36
N VAL A 83 3.56 16.63 2.47
CA VAL A 83 3.49 16.41 1.01
C VAL A 83 4.33 15.21 0.59
N ILE A 84 5.55 15.09 1.12
CA ILE A 84 6.43 13.94 0.84
C ILE A 84 5.79 12.64 1.33
N GLN A 85 5.23 12.64 2.55
CA GLN A 85 4.55 11.46 3.09
C GLN A 85 3.33 11.04 2.28
N ILE A 86 2.44 11.98 1.94
CA ILE A 86 1.27 11.69 1.10
C ILE A 86 1.70 11.12 -0.26
N SER A 87 2.77 11.66 -0.83
CA SER A 87 3.32 11.17 -2.11
C SER A 87 3.88 9.75 -1.98
N ALA A 88 4.65 9.48 -0.92
CA ALA A 88 5.21 8.15 -0.65
C ALA A 88 4.12 7.12 -0.36
N LEU A 89 3.12 7.49 0.44
CA LEU A 89 1.94 6.68 0.74
C LEU A 89 1.15 6.36 -0.53
N GLY A 90 0.84 7.38 -1.35
CA GLY A 90 0.14 7.20 -2.61
C GLY A 90 0.89 6.30 -3.59
N TYR A 91 2.21 6.49 -3.70
CA TYR A 91 3.05 5.61 -4.50
C TYR A 91 3.02 4.17 -3.98
N GLY A 92 3.22 3.96 -2.67
CA GLY A 92 3.17 2.63 -2.07
C GLY A 92 1.83 1.93 -2.32
N LEU A 93 0.71 2.63 -2.13
CA LEU A 93 -0.63 2.10 -2.42
C LEU A 93 -0.81 1.75 -3.90
N SER A 94 -0.25 2.54 -4.82
CA SER A 94 -0.29 2.24 -6.26
C SER A 94 0.48 0.97 -6.62
N GLN A 95 1.56 0.66 -5.89
CA GLN A 95 2.32 -0.58 -6.07
C GLN A 95 1.54 -1.77 -5.50
N ILE A 96 0.95 -1.62 -4.31
CA ILE A 96 0.09 -2.64 -3.70
C ILE A 96 -1.09 -3.02 -4.60
N GLU A 97 -1.74 -2.03 -5.22
CA GLU A 97 -2.84 -2.28 -6.15
C GLU A 97 -2.40 -3.09 -7.38
N GLN A 98 -1.17 -2.92 -7.84
CA GLN A 98 -0.61 -3.66 -8.98
C GLN A 98 -0.28 -5.12 -8.65
N GLU A 99 0.07 -5.40 -7.40
CA GLU A 99 0.33 -6.76 -6.90
C GLU A 99 -0.95 -7.52 -6.53
N ARG A 100 -2.08 -6.82 -6.43
CA ARG A 100 -3.36 -7.45 -6.07
C ARG A 100 -3.69 -8.60 -7.02
N THR A 101 -4.06 -9.74 -6.43
CA THR A 101 -4.53 -10.89 -7.21
C THR A 101 -5.71 -10.50 -8.09
N TRP A 102 -5.59 -10.81 -9.37
CA TRP A 102 -6.63 -10.62 -10.37
C TRP A 102 -7.24 -11.94 -10.83
N ALA A 103 -6.41 -12.97 -11.02
CA ALA A 103 -6.87 -14.30 -11.39
C ALA A 103 -6.17 -15.42 -10.61
N ILE A 104 -6.82 -16.57 -10.55
CA ILE A 104 -6.24 -17.85 -10.15
C ILE A 104 -6.23 -18.77 -11.38
N VAL A 105 -5.05 -19.27 -11.76
CA VAL A 105 -4.90 -20.18 -12.90
C VAL A 105 -4.39 -21.51 -12.41
N HIS A 106 -5.13 -22.58 -12.68
CA HIS A 106 -4.66 -23.94 -12.45
C HIS A 106 -3.87 -24.42 -13.68
N LEU A 107 -2.60 -24.74 -13.47
CA LEU A 107 -1.67 -25.25 -14.48
C LEU A 107 -0.82 -26.35 -13.84
N ASP A 108 -0.69 -27.49 -14.51
CA ASP A 108 0.15 -28.63 -14.10
C ASP A 108 -0.08 -29.11 -12.65
N GLY A 109 -1.33 -29.08 -12.19
CA GLY A 109 -1.70 -29.54 -10.85
C GLY A 109 -1.50 -28.51 -9.74
N VAL A 110 -1.15 -27.26 -10.06
CA VAL A 110 -0.89 -26.19 -9.09
C VAL A 110 -1.74 -24.95 -9.41
N PHE A 111 -2.20 -24.26 -8.36
CA PHE A 111 -2.86 -22.96 -8.47
C PHE A 111 -1.84 -21.84 -8.45
N ASN A 112 -1.83 -21.03 -9.50
CA ASN A 112 -0.98 -19.86 -9.65
C ASN A 112 -1.81 -18.60 -9.50
N LEU A 113 -1.35 -17.66 -8.67
CA LEU A 113 -1.95 -16.34 -8.55
C LEU A 113 -1.39 -15.44 -9.65
N VAL A 114 -2.26 -14.72 -10.33
CA VAL A 114 -1.89 -13.75 -11.36
C VAL A 114 -2.19 -12.36 -10.84
N ALA A 115 -1.14 -11.57 -10.66
CA ALA A 115 -1.25 -10.18 -10.20
C ALA A 115 -1.78 -9.26 -11.31
N LYS A 116 -2.41 -8.13 -10.93
CA LYS A 116 -2.93 -7.15 -11.89
C LYS A 116 -1.90 -6.62 -12.88
N LYS A 117 -0.66 -6.39 -12.44
CA LYS A 117 0.43 -5.93 -13.31
C LYS A 117 0.73 -6.88 -14.47
N GLU A 118 0.42 -8.17 -14.32
CA GLU A 118 0.67 -9.19 -15.34
C GLU A 118 -0.41 -9.20 -16.44
N ILE A 119 -1.55 -8.54 -16.21
CA ILE A 119 -2.66 -8.47 -17.16
C ILE A 119 -2.23 -7.81 -18.48
N ALA A 120 -1.45 -6.73 -18.44
CA ALA A 120 -1.01 -6.04 -19.66
C ALA A 120 -0.24 -6.97 -20.61
N LYS A 121 0.42 -7.99 -20.05
CA LYS A 121 1.11 -9.05 -20.81
C LYS A 121 0.14 -10.13 -21.32
N LEU A 122 -0.91 -10.43 -20.55
CA LEU A 122 -1.90 -11.48 -20.84
C LEU A 122 -3.02 -11.05 -21.79
N GLN A 123 -3.46 -9.78 -21.73
CA GLN A 123 -4.47 -9.22 -22.65
C GLN A 123 -4.00 -9.21 -24.12
N LEU A 124 -2.69 -9.21 -24.36
CA LEU A 124 -2.13 -9.37 -25.70
C LEU A 124 -2.34 -10.80 -26.25
N ILE A 125 -2.64 -11.77 -25.39
CA ILE A 125 -2.66 -13.20 -25.70
C ILE A 125 -4.09 -13.77 -25.67
N ALA A 126 -4.97 -13.27 -24.79
CA ALA A 126 -6.31 -13.84 -24.59
C ALA A 126 -7.45 -12.88 -25.01
N LYS A 127 -8.19 -13.26 -26.06
CA LYS A 127 -9.49 -12.67 -26.45
C LYS A 127 -10.69 -13.31 -25.73
N GLN A 128 -10.45 -14.07 -24.66
CA GLN A 128 -11.44 -14.97 -24.07
C GLN A 128 -11.99 -14.40 -22.76
N GLU A 129 -13.31 -14.38 -22.64
CA GLU A 129 -13.99 -14.00 -21.40
C GLU A 129 -13.77 -15.08 -20.34
N LEU A 130 -13.09 -14.73 -19.24
CA LEU A 130 -12.87 -15.62 -18.12
C LEU A 130 -14.02 -15.50 -17.10
N PRO A 131 -14.49 -16.63 -16.53
CA PRO A 131 -15.45 -16.58 -15.45
C PRO A 131 -14.83 -15.96 -14.19
N GLN A 132 -15.68 -15.39 -13.34
CA GLN A 132 -15.27 -14.65 -12.14
C GLN A 132 -16.07 -15.13 -10.92
N TYR A 133 -15.39 -15.28 -9.79
CA TYR A 133 -15.99 -15.53 -8.49
C TYR A 133 -15.51 -14.48 -7.48
N GLN A 134 -16.44 -13.79 -6.82
CA GLN A 134 -16.15 -12.74 -5.83
C GLN A 134 -15.10 -11.70 -6.29
N GLY A 135 -15.15 -11.32 -7.57
CA GLY A 135 -14.21 -10.33 -8.10
C GLY A 135 -12.88 -10.90 -8.60
N ILE A 136 -12.64 -12.20 -8.47
CA ILE A 136 -11.41 -12.87 -8.92
C ILE A 136 -11.70 -13.78 -10.10
N TYR A 137 -10.93 -13.62 -11.17
CA TYR A 137 -11.04 -14.46 -12.36
C TYR A 137 -10.43 -15.83 -12.10
N TYR A 138 -10.89 -16.85 -12.82
CA TYR A 138 -10.24 -18.15 -12.73
C TYR A 138 -10.20 -18.86 -14.09
N ALA A 139 -9.17 -19.66 -14.28
CA ALA A 139 -9.00 -20.49 -15.47
C ALA A 139 -8.41 -21.84 -15.10
N MET A 140 -8.84 -22.88 -15.79
CA MET A 140 -8.26 -24.22 -15.74
C MET A 140 -7.62 -24.48 -17.09
N VAL A 141 -6.29 -24.64 -17.13
CA VAL A 141 -5.59 -25.07 -18.36
C VAL A 141 -5.58 -26.58 -18.35
N VAL A 142 -6.21 -27.19 -19.36
CA VAL A 142 -6.19 -28.65 -19.54
C VAL A 142 -5.02 -28.99 -20.46
N ASN A 143 -4.35 -30.13 -20.26
CA ASN A 143 -3.21 -30.57 -21.10
C ASN A 143 -3.51 -30.62 -22.62
N SER A 144 -4.79 -30.53 -23.03
CA SER A 144 -5.20 -30.38 -24.43
C SER A 144 -4.99 -28.98 -25.01
N ASP A 145 -4.69 -28.00 -24.18
CA ASP A 145 -4.68 -26.57 -24.52
C ASP A 145 -3.25 -25.99 -24.66
N LEU A 146 -2.23 -26.84 -24.49
CA LEU A 146 -0.79 -26.57 -24.69
C LEU A 146 -0.30 -27.19 -26.00
#